data_AF-A0A917FEF0-F1
#
_entry.id   AF-A0A917FEF0-F1
#
_cell.length_a   1.000
_cell.length_b   1.000
_cell.length_c   1.000
_cell.angle_alpha   90.00
_cell.angle_beta   90.00
_cell.angle_gamma   90.00
#
_symmetry.space_group_name_H-M   'P 1'
#
loop_
_entity.id
_entity.type
_entity.pdbx_description
1 polymer ?
#
loop_
_entity_poly.entity_id
_entity_poly.type
_entity_poly.pdbx_seq_one_letter_code
_entity_poly.pdbx_strand_id
1 'polypeptide(L)'
;MNAETPYLAENTAAMDKMMADMDVKPTGDIDADFTAMMVPHHQGAIDMAVAYLRYGKNPQLRRVAQEIVVEQQQEIAAMRLALGQPLPPSTPSPTQPMPAPTADSTAAHHHPADHAAAPASPAPASR
;
A
#
# COMPACT_ATOMS: atom_id res chain seq x y z
N MET A 1 -3.53 28.16 -13.85
CA MET A 1 -2.25 27.94 -13.15
C MET A 1 -1.66 26.64 -13.65
N ASN A 2 -0.36 26.60 -13.94
CA ASN A 2 0.30 25.36 -14.35
C ASN A 2 0.33 24.40 -13.15
N ALA A 3 -0.34 23.25 -13.27
CA ALA A 3 -0.40 22.22 -12.22
C ALA A 3 0.93 21.47 -12.06
N GLU A 4 1.86 21.67 -12.97
CA GLU A 4 3.17 21.00 -12.99
C GLU A 4 4.08 21.43 -11.83
N THR A 5 4.15 22.73 -11.51
CA THR A 5 4.99 23.21 -10.40
C THR A 5 4.61 22.59 -9.04
N PRO A 6 3.32 22.62 -8.61
CA PRO A 6 2.96 21.96 -7.35
C PRO A 6 3.11 20.43 -7.43
N TYR A 7 2.85 19.79 -8.58
CA TYR A 7 3.13 18.37 -8.77
C TYR A 7 4.60 18.01 -8.54
N LEU A 8 5.52 18.74 -9.18
CA LEU A 8 6.96 18.51 -9.04
C LEU A 8 7.41 18.73 -7.59
N ALA A 9 6.89 19.76 -6.91
CA ALA A 9 7.21 20.01 -5.50
C ALA A 9 6.74 18.87 -4.59
N GLU A 10 5.52 18.37 -4.76
CA GLU A 10 5.01 17.21 -3.99
C GLU A 10 5.84 15.94 -4.28
N ASN A 11 6.17 15.71 -5.55
CA ASN A 11 6.94 14.53 -5.94
C ASN A 11 8.38 14.56 -5.43
N THR A 12 9.04 15.72 -5.46
CA THR A 12 10.37 15.91 -4.85
C THR A 12 10.30 15.68 -3.34
N ALA A 13 9.32 16.26 -2.65
CA ALA A 13 9.17 16.05 -1.21
C ALA A 13 8.95 14.57 -0.84
N ALA A 14 8.16 13.84 -1.63
CA ALA A 14 7.96 12.40 -1.45
C ALA A 14 9.27 11.60 -1.63
N MET A 15 10.04 11.88 -2.68
CA MET A 15 11.33 11.22 -2.91
C MET A 15 12.37 11.56 -1.84
N ASP A 16 12.46 12.83 -1.44
CA ASP A 16 13.40 13.26 -0.40
C ASP A 16 13.08 12.58 0.94
N LYS A 17 11.80 12.53 1.31
CA LYS A 17 11.36 11.82 2.51
C LYS A 17 11.66 10.33 2.43
N MET A 18 11.37 9.68 1.30
CA MET A 18 11.67 8.27 1.08
C MET A 18 13.16 7.98 1.26
N MET A 19 14.03 8.77 0.62
CA MET A 19 15.48 8.58 0.72
C MET A 19 16.00 8.79 2.13
N ALA A 20 15.47 9.79 2.85
CA ALA A 20 15.82 10.03 4.25
C ALA A 20 15.37 8.88 5.17
N ASP A 21 14.15 8.37 4.98
CA ASP A 21 13.61 7.28 5.81
C ASP A 21 14.24 5.91 5.48
N MET A 22 14.79 5.74 4.27
CA MET A 22 15.56 4.56 3.86
C MET A 22 16.99 4.54 4.40
N ASP A 23 17.50 5.65 4.94
CA ASP A 23 18.82 5.72 5.58
C ASP A 23 18.77 5.07 6.98
N VAL A 24 18.60 3.75 6.97
CA VAL A 24 18.50 2.92 8.17
C VAL A 24 19.83 2.24 8.47
N LYS A 25 20.23 2.26 9.74
CA LYS A 25 21.41 1.52 10.19
C LYS A 25 21.10 0.02 10.22
N PRO A 26 21.90 -0.84 9.57
CA PRO A 26 21.72 -2.30 9.65
C PRO A 26 21.72 -2.79 11.09
N THR A 27 20.75 -3.65 11.40
CA THR A 27 20.55 -4.23 12.73
C THR A 27 21.23 -5.59 12.87
N GLY A 28 21.52 -6.25 11.75
CA GLY A 28 22.04 -7.62 11.71
C GLY A 28 20.95 -8.70 11.62
N ASP A 29 19.68 -8.30 11.66
CA ASP A 29 18.54 -9.14 11.31
C ASP A 29 18.12 -8.81 9.88
N ILE A 30 18.21 -9.79 8.98
CA ILE A 30 17.96 -9.61 7.54
C ILE A 30 16.50 -9.25 7.27
N ASP A 31 15.55 -9.87 7.98
CA ASP A 31 14.12 -9.65 7.76
C ASP A 31 13.73 -8.26 8.28
N ALA A 32 14.30 -7.86 9.41
CA ALA A 32 14.13 -6.51 9.95
C ALA A 32 14.73 -5.45 9.02
N ASP A 33 15.96 -5.66 8.53
CA ASP A 33 16.66 -4.71 7.66
C ASP A 33 15.97 -4.58 6.29
N PHE A 34 15.48 -5.69 5.72
CA PHE A 34 14.67 -5.66 4.49
C PHE A 34 13.41 -4.82 4.69
N THR A 35 12.67 -5.08 5.77
CA THR A 35 11.42 -4.36 6.07
C THR A 35 11.67 -2.88 6.35
N ALA A 36 12.74 -2.57 7.10
CA ALA A 36 13.12 -1.20 7.45
C ALA A 36 13.43 -0.34 6.23
N MET A 37 13.98 -0.94 5.16
CA MET A 37 14.22 -0.26 3.89
C MET A 37 13.00 -0.26 2.96
N MET A 38 12.25 -1.37 2.92
CA MET A 38 11.17 -1.51 1.93
C MET A 38 9.88 -0.78 2.32
N VAL A 39 9.58 -0.65 3.61
CA VAL A 39 8.43 0.14 4.09
C VAL A 39 8.52 1.61 3.63
N PRO A 40 9.61 2.35 3.86
CA PRO A 40 9.72 3.73 3.38
C PRO A 40 9.76 3.83 1.85
N HIS A 41 10.40 2.88 1.15
CA HIS A 41 10.35 2.82 -0.32
C HIS A 41 8.90 2.76 -0.84
N HIS A 42 8.10 1.84 -0.29
CA HIS A 42 6.70 1.69 -0.66
C HIS A 42 5.86 2.91 -0.27
N GLN A 43 6.13 3.53 0.87
CA GLN A 43 5.45 4.78 1.26
C GLN A 43 5.77 5.93 0.29
N GLY A 44 7.02 6.06 -0.15
CA GLY A 44 7.40 7.04 -1.18
C GLY A 44 6.63 6.83 -2.50
N ALA A 45 6.51 5.58 -2.95
CA ALA A 45 5.74 5.23 -4.14
C ALA A 45 4.24 5.59 -4.00
N ILE A 46 3.65 5.36 -2.83
CA ILE A 46 2.26 5.77 -2.51
C ILE A 46 2.13 7.28 -2.59
N ASP A 47 3.05 8.03 -1.97
CA ASP A 47 2.98 9.49 -1.91
C ASP A 47 3.10 10.11 -3.32
N MET A 48 3.99 9.58 -4.17
CA MET A 48 4.12 9.97 -5.57
C MET A 48 2.87 9.63 -6.40
N ALA A 49 2.29 8.44 -6.20
CA ALA A 49 1.06 8.04 -6.87
C ALA A 49 -0.12 8.94 -6.46
N VAL A 50 -0.21 9.32 -5.19
CA VAL A 50 -1.22 10.27 -4.69
C VAL A 50 -1.01 11.66 -5.29
N ALA A 51 0.23 12.14 -5.42
CA ALA A 51 0.53 13.41 -6.11
C ALA A 51 0.06 13.33 -7.58
N TYR A 52 0.39 12.24 -8.29
CA TYR A 52 -0.10 12.02 -9.66
C TYR A 52 -1.64 12.03 -9.74
N LEU A 53 -2.34 11.43 -8.77
CA LEU A 53 -3.81 11.40 -8.75
C LEU A 53 -4.45 12.78 -8.55
N ARG A 54 -3.75 13.76 -7.96
CA ARG A 54 -4.23 15.13 -7.83
C ARG A 54 -4.10 15.93 -9.14
N TYR A 55 -3.01 15.74 -9.88
CA TYR A 55 -2.67 16.62 -11.01
C TYR A 55 -2.78 15.95 -12.38
N GLY A 56 -2.56 14.63 -12.44
CA GLY A 56 -2.57 13.81 -13.63
C GLY A 56 -3.96 13.58 -14.20
N LYS A 57 -4.07 13.62 -15.53
CA LYS A 57 -5.35 13.59 -16.25
C LYS A 57 -5.53 12.36 -17.14
N ASN A 58 -4.47 11.59 -17.39
CA ASN A 58 -4.57 10.40 -18.24
C ASN A 58 -5.30 9.28 -17.49
N PRO A 59 -6.42 8.75 -18.01
CA PRO A 59 -7.23 7.77 -17.28
C PRO A 59 -6.52 6.44 -17.03
N GLN A 60 -5.66 6.00 -17.95
CA GLN A 60 -4.90 4.75 -17.78
C GLN A 60 -3.83 4.91 -16.69
N LEU A 61 -3.09 6.02 -16.71
CA LEU A 61 -2.08 6.28 -15.68
C LEU A 61 -2.70 6.55 -14.30
N ARG A 62 -3.91 7.11 -14.24
CA ARG A 62 -4.64 7.25 -12.97
C ARG A 62 -5.04 5.89 -12.40
N ARG A 63 -5.41 4.93 -13.25
CA ARG A 63 -5.66 3.55 -12.82
C ARG A 63 -4.39 2.91 -12.25
N VAL A 64 -3.27 3.04 -12.96
CA VAL A 64 -1.96 2.57 -12.46
C VAL A 64 -1.62 3.20 -11.11
N ALA A 65 -1.82 4.50 -10.94
CA ALA A 65 -1.57 5.17 -9.66
C ALA A 65 -2.50 4.70 -8.54
N GLN A 66 -3.75 4.35 -8.83
CA GLN A 66 -4.66 3.76 -7.85
C GLN A 66 -4.22 2.34 -7.44
N GLU A 67 -3.78 1.53 -8.41
CA GLU A 67 -3.25 0.19 -8.17
C GLU A 67 -2.00 0.26 -7.27
N ILE A 68 -1.04 1.15 -7.56
CA ILE A 68 0.13 1.39 -6.71
C ILE A 68 -0.29 1.73 -5.27
N VAL A 69 -1.26 2.62 -5.08
CA VAL A 69 -1.71 2.98 -3.72
C VAL A 69 -2.22 1.76 -2.97
N VAL A 70 -3.03 0.92 -3.61
CA VAL A 70 -3.63 -0.26 -2.94
C VAL A 70 -2.59 -1.35 -2.69
N GLU A 71 -1.82 -1.72 -3.70
CA GLU A 71 -0.87 -2.83 -3.63
C GLU A 71 0.25 -2.52 -2.63
N GLN A 72 0.87 -1.34 -2.72
CA GLN A 72 1.95 -0.98 -1.80
C GLN A 72 1.46 -0.82 -0.34
N GLN A 73 0.20 -0.42 -0.10
CA GLN A 73 -0.39 -0.40 1.25
C GLN A 73 -0.53 -1.81 1.82
N GLN A 74 -0.96 -2.77 1.00
CA GLN A 74 -1.08 -4.18 1.40
C GLN A 74 0.30 -4.78 1.70
N GLU A 75 1.30 -4.48 0.88
CA GLU A 75 2.68 -4.96 1.09
C GLU A 75 3.31 -4.38 2.36
N ILE A 76 3.10 -3.09 2.67
CA ILE A 76 3.53 -2.49 3.94
C ILE A 76 2.89 -3.22 5.13
N ALA A 77 1.58 -3.49 5.07
CA ALA A 77 0.87 -4.20 6.12
C ALA A 77 1.38 -5.64 6.28
N ALA A 78 1.63 -6.35 5.18
CA ALA A 78 2.16 -7.69 5.17
C ALA A 78 3.57 -7.78 5.77
N MET A 79 4.48 -6.86 5.40
CA MET A 79 5.84 -6.82 5.97
C MET A 79 5.81 -6.54 7.48
N ARG A 80 5.00 -5.59 7.94
CA ARG A 80 4.85 -5.31 9.38
C ARG A 80 4.29 -6.51 10.14
N LEU A 81 3.29 -7.17 9.58
CA LEU A 81 2.69 -8.37 10.17
C LEU A 81 3.71 -9.52 10.26
N ALA A 82 4.54 -9.70 9.23
CA ALA A 82 5.59 -10.72 9.20
C ALA A 82 6.60 -10.54 10.35
N LEU A 83 6.86 -9.30 10.77
CA LEU A 83 7.70 -8.98 11.93
C LEU A 83 6.94 -8.99 13.28
N GLY A 84 5.66 -9.37 13.30
CA GLY A 84 4.83 -9.34 14.51
C GLY A 84 4.48 -7.92 15.00
N GLN A 85 4.63 -6.90 14.14
CA GLN A 85 4.27 -5.53 14.49
C GLN A 85 2.76 -5.31 14.39
N PRO A 86 2.18 -4.38 15.17
CA PRO A 86 0.78 -4.03 15.03
C PRO A 86 0.50 -3.50 13.62
N LEU A 87 -0.62 -3.93 13.04
CA LEU A 87 -1.09 -3.43 11.76
C LEU A 87 -1.36 -1.92 11.86
N PRO A 88 -1.03 -1.13 10.82
CA PRO A 88 -1.46 0.27 10.79
C PRO A 88 -2.98 0.36 10.86
N PRO A 89 -3.54 1.45 11.43
CA PRO A 89 -4.98 1.67 11.43
C PRO A 89 -5.50 1.65 9.98
N SER A 90 -6.64 0.99 9.75
CA SER A 90 -7.31 0.98 8.45
C SER A 90 -7.80 2.39 8.12
N THR A 91 -6.96 3.20 7.48
CA THR A 91 -7.36 4.47 6.91
C THR A 91 -7.93 4.24 5.51
N PRO A 92 -9.09 4.81 5.18
CA PRO A 92 -9.60 4.74 3.81
C PRO A 92 -8.58 5.39 2.87
N SER A 93 -8.35 4.79 1.70
CA SER A 93 -7.42 5.34 0.72
C SER A 93 -7.79 6.80 0.40
N PRO A 94 -6.83 7.72 0.22
CA PRO A 94 -7.10 9.14 -0.03
C PRO A 94 -7.99 9.44 -1.26
N THR A 95 -8.19 8.44 -2.12
CA THR A 95 -9.03 8.50 -3.33
C THR A 95 -10.40 7.85 -3.17
N GLN A 96 -10.70 7.21 -2.05
CA GLN A 96 -12.04 6.72 -1.76
C GLN A 96 -12.93 7.92 -1.35
N PRO A 97 -14.06 8.17 -2.04
CA PRO A 97 -15.02 9.13 -1.54
C PRO A 97 -15.47 8.67 -0.14
N MET A 98 -15.28 9.52 0.86
CA MET A 98 -15.74 9.21 2.22
C MET A 98 -17.25 8.93 2.18
N PRO A 99 -17.73 7.82 2.78
CA PRO A 99 -19.16 7.68 2.99
C PRO A 99 -19.63 8.80 3.92
N ALA A 100 -20.70 9.48 3.54
CA ALA A 100 -21.36 10.46 4.39
C ALA A 100 -21.70 9.82 5.75
N PRO A 101 -21.65 10.57 6.87
CA PRO A 101 -22.01 10.02 8.17
C PRO A 101 -23.49 9.65 8.12
N THR A 102 -23.78 8.35 7.99
CA THR A 102 -25.12 7.83 8.20
C THR A 102 -25.32 7.75 9.70
N ALA A 103 -26.15 8.66 10.21
CA ALA A 103 -26.73 8.48 11.52
C ALA A 103 -27.58 7.20 11.48
N ASP A 104 -27.35 6.36 12.48
CA ASP A 104 -28.22 5.27 12.94
C ASP A 104 -28.15 3.91 12.21
N SER A 105 -27.54 2.91 12.88
CA SER A 105 -28.21 1.64 13.16
C SER A 105 -27.32 0.70 13.97
N THR A 106 -27.75 0.46 15.21
CA THR A 106 -27.43 -0.72 16.02
C THR A 106 -27.90 -2.00 15.31
N ALA A 107 -26.99 -2.92 14.97
CA ALA A 107 -27.31 -4.34 14.84
C ALA A 107 -26.03 -5.20 14.83
N ALA A 108 -26.13 -6.37 15.45
CA ALA A 108 -25.06 -7.29 15.79
C ALA A 108 -24.80 -8.35 14.69
N HIS A 109 -23.52 -8.76 14.59
CA HIS A 109 -23.01 -10.13 14.34
C HIS A 109 -23.45 -10.92 13.09
N HIS A 110 -22.53 -11.16 12.15
CA HIS A 110 -22.00 -12.51 11.81
C HIS A 110 -20.99 -12.45 10.64
N HIS A 111 -19.82 -13.07 10.82
CA HIS A 111 -18.93 -13.51 9.73
C HIS A 111 -19.00 -15.03 9.65
N PRO A 112 -19.12 -15.62 8.46
CA PRO A 112 -18.54 -16.92 8.19
C PRO A 112 -17.27 -16.76 7.35
N ALA A 113 -16.19 -17.35 7.84
CA ALA A 113 -15.02 -17.69 7.06
C ALA A 113 -15.34 -18.88 6.15
N ASP A 114 -14.82 -18.89 4.93
CA ASP A 114 -14.55 -20.13 4.22
C ASP A 114 -13.25 -20.01 3.41
N HIS A 115 -12.24 -20.72 3.90
CA HIS A 115 -11.02 -21.06 3.18
C HIS A 115 -11.34 -22.19 2.21
N ALA A 116 -11.32 -21.92 0.90
CA ALA A 116 -11.34 -22.97 -0.12
C ALA A 116 -9.91 -23.40 -0.45
N ALA A 117 -9.57 -24.63 -0.05
CA ALA A 117 -8.35 -25.33 -0.40
C ALA A 117 -8.34 -25.70 -1.90
N ALA A 118 -7.21 -25.50 -2.58
CA ALA A 118 -6.98 -25.97 -3.95
C ALA A 118 -6.57 -27.46 -3.97
N PRO A 119 -7.03 -28.28 -4.94
CA PRO A 119 -6.60 -29.67 -5.04
C PRO A 119 -5.26 -29.84 -5.79
N ALA A 120 -4.47 -30.81 -5.34
CA ALA A 120 -3.18 -31.20 -5.88
C ALA A 120 -3.29 -31.96 -7.23
N SER A 121 -2.37 -31.67 -8.15
CA SER A 121 -2.21 -32.38 -9.43
C SER A 121 -1.46 -33.73 -9.27
N PRO A 122 -1.81 -34.79 -10.02
CA PRO A 122 -1.08 -36.05 -9.98
C PRO A 122 0.17 -36.04 -10.90
N ALA A 123 1.22 -36.73 -10.47
CA ALA A 123 2.46 -36.95 -11.21
C ALA A 123 2.28 -37.95 -12.39
N PRO A 124 3.04 -37.82 -13.49
CA PRO A 124 2.99 -38.77 -14.59
C PRO A 124 3.83 -40.03 -14.36
N ALA A 125 3.31 -41.17 -14.79
CA ALA A 125 3.97 -42.48 -14.74
C ALA A 125 5.03 -42.62 -15.85
N SER A 126 6.15 -43.23 -15.49
CA SER A 126 7.28 -43.54 -16.37
C SER A 126 6.92 -44.59 -17.43
N ARG A 127 7.50 -44.44 -18.62
CA ARG A 127 7.66 -45.52 -19.60
C ARG A 127 9.01 -45.40 -20.29
#